data_AF-A0A9J7MSR2-F1
#
_entry.id   AF-A0A9J7MSR2-F1
#
_cell.length_a   1.000
_cell.length_b   1.000
_cell.length_c   1.000
_cell.angle_alpha   90.00
_cell.angle_beta   90.00
_cell.angle_gamma   90.00
#
_symmetry.space_group_name_H-M   'P 1'
#
loop_
_entity.id
_entity.type
_entity.pdbx_description
1 polymer ?
#
loop_
_entity_poly.entity_id
_entity_poly.type
_entity_poly.pdbx_seq_one_letter_code
_entity_poly.pdbx_strand_id
1 'polypeptide(L)'
;MRDKRGVWRGACTRRTCPADCTEYDREDGKTSCGYCGCPPGEHREVTAPQETSDAPSAASTSSTSSAFHKISDKRKESFGWVKLAKAGKTKFGNSILPAFHEAYYPVSQNPVTFRRDFLVERDREFSVKEEASKISRLIDFIRGDNSAAAGRFLSTSFRIKGEKDSTTIQNNTDKLKALQERLLQIEKELQTHDATLFKSGGRHVKQGRTTMHAFNTEQLDCISNLKATVKATLEKLEDALKRVKRIYKVERTTRQSRKKSSSGTRRRRKSRRGKRRE
;
A
#
# COMPACT_ATOMS: atom_id res chain seq x y z
N MET A 1 10.48 -11.81 -45.52
CA MET A 1 11.58 -10.89 -45.90
C MET A 1 11.80 -9.92 -44.74
N ARG A 2 13.04 -9.66 -44.29
CA ARG A 2 13.26 -8.67 -43.22
C ARG A 2 13.22 -7.25 -43.78
N ASP A 3 12.59 -6.32 -43.08
CA ASP A 3 12.64 -4.91 -43.46
C ASP A 3 13.94 -4.23 -42.99
N LYS A 4 14.09 -2.94 -43.35
CA LYS A 4 15.24 -2.09 -42.98
C LYS A 4 15.43 -1.93 -41.46
N ARG A 5 14.47 -2.38 -40.65
CA ARG A 5 14.49 -2.37 -39.17
C ARG A 5 14.77 -3.76 -38.59
N GLY A 6 15.08 -4.76 -39.43
CA GLY A 6 15.43 -6.11 -39.02
C GLY A 6 14.24 -7.01 -38.66
N VAL A 7 13.00 -6.55 -38.88
CA VAL A 7 11.76 -7.27 -38.54
C VAL A 7 11.36 -8.19 -39.68
N TRP A 8 11.08 -9.47 -39.38
CA TRP A 8 10.57 -10.42 -40.37
C TRP A 8 9.14 -10.06 -40.79
N ARG A 9 8.97 -9.55 -42.02
CA ARG A 9 7.66 -9.30 -42.65
C ARG A 9 7.27 -10.45 -43.57
N GLY A 10 5.96 -10.72 -43.68
CA GLY A 10 5.39 -11.75 -44.56
C GLY A 10 5.14 -13.13 -43.95
N ALA A 11 5.12 -13.28 -42.62
CA ALA A 11 4.81 -14.55 -41.94
C ALA A 11 3.38 -14.63 -41.36
N CYS A 12 2.54 -13.61 -41.58
CA CYS A 12 1.13 -13.68 -41.24
C CYS A 12 0.40 -14.50 -42.31
N THR A 13 -0.15 -15.65 -41.93
CA THR A 13 -1.24 -16.24 -42.71
C THR A 13 -2.49 -15.38 -42.51
N ARG A 14 -3.38 -15.25 -43.50
CA ARG A 14 -4.62 -14.44 -43.44
C ARG A 14 -5.46 -14.62 -42.16
N ARG A 15 -5.22 -15.68 -41.36
CA ARG A 15 -5.89 -15.99 -40.10
C ARG A 15 -5.24 -15.40 -38.84
N THR A 16 -3.99 -14.94 -38.89
CA THR A 16 -3.25 -14.47 -37.71
C THR A 16 -3.13 -12.95 -37.60
N CYS A 17 -3.66 -12.20 -38.58
CA CYS A 17 -3.85 -10.77 -38.43
C CYS A 17 -5.20 -10.51 -37.75
N PRO A 18 -5.26 -9.86 -36.58
CA PRO A 18 -6.52 -9.49 -35.95
C PRO A 18 -7.36 -8.68 -36.94
N ALA A 19 -8.67 -8.97 -37.02
CA ALA A 19 -9.59 -8.23 -37.88
C ALA A 19 -9.57 -6.71 -37.59
N ASP A 20 -9.19 -6.34 -36.36
CA ASP A 20 -9.17 -4.97 -35.84
C ASP A 20 -7.74 -4.40 -35.74
N CYS A 21 -6.89 -4.62 -36.74
CA CYS A 21 -5.57 -4.00 -36.75
C CYS A 21 -5.69 -2.50 -37.05
N THR A 22 -5.50 -1.64 -36.04
CA THR A 22 -5.64 -0.18 -36.15
C THR A 22 -4.34 0.58 -36.47
N GLU A 23 -3.22 -0.14 -36.60
CA GLU A 23 -1.91 0.45 -36.89
C GLU A 23 -1.54 0.29 -38.36
N TYR A 24 -1.65 1.38 -39.13
CA TYR A 24 -1.28 1.44 -40.54
C TYR A 24 -0.16 2.45 -40.78
N ASP A 25 0.87 2.02 -41.50
CA ASP A 25 1.97 2.86 -41.94
C ASP A 25 1.73 3.35 -43.38
N ARG A 26 2.09 4.61 -43.64
CA ARG A 26 2.05 5.22 -44.98
C ARG A 26 3.46 5.59 -45.42
N GLU A 27 3.94 4.94 -46.47
CA GLU A 27 5.17 5.28 -47.19
C GLU A 27 4.85 5.36 -48.69
N ASP A 28 5.34 6.40 -49.36
CA ASP A 28 5.22 6.62 -50.82
C ASP A 28 3.80 6.41 -51.40
N GLY A 29 2.78 6.93 -50.69
CA GLY A 29 1.38 6.87 -51.14
C GLY A 29 0.70 5.51 -50.99
N LYS A 30 1.41 4.48 -50.46
CA LYS A 30 0.83 3.16 -50.17
C LYS A 30 0.59 3.03 -48.66
N THR A 31 -0.63 2.63 -48.30
CA THR A 31 -1.00 2.32 -46.91
C THR A 31 -0.84 0.82 -46.70
N SER A 32 -0.11 0.41 -45.67
CA SER A 32 0.08 -1.00 -45.32
C SER A 32 -0.01 -1.20 -43.80
N CYS A 33 -0.45 -2.38 -43.35
CA CYS A 33 -0.48 -2.69 -41.93
C CYS A 33 0.93 -2.59 -41.32
N GLY A 34 1.10 -1.82 -40.24
CA GLY A 34 2.41 -1.58 -39.61
C GLY A 34 3.05 -2.85 -39.05
N TYR A 35 2.22 -3.85 -38.72
CA TYR A 35 2.66 -5.15 -38.23
C TYR A 35 3.08 -6.13 -39.35
N CYS A 36 2.28 -6.27 -40.42
CA CYS A 36 2.47 -7.33 -41.42
C CYS A 36 2.80 -6.84 -42.85
N GLY A 37 2.56 -5.57 -43.18
CA GLY A 37 2.84 -4.98 -44.49
C GLY A 37 1.80 -5.26 -45.59
N CYS A 38 0.65 -5.86 -45.26
CA CYS A 38 -0.43 -6.13 -46.22
C CYS A 38 -1.26 -4.86 -46.54
N PRO A 39 -1.82 -4.73 -47.77
CA PRO A 39 -2.71 -3.63 -48.13
C PRO A 39 -4.11 -3.79 -47.48
N PRO A 40 -4.79 -2.68 -47.13
CA PRO A 40 -6.06 -2.71 -46.38
C PRO A 40 -7.19 -3.52 -47.02
N GLY A 41 -7.19 -3.66 -48.36
CA GLY A 41 -8.28 -4.30 -49.11
C GLY A 41 -8.47 -5.81 -48.90
N GLU A 42 -7.56 -6.51 -48.20
CA GLU A 42 -7.77 -7.93 -47.87
C GLU A 42 -8.60 -8.17 -46.60
N HIS A 43 -9.00 -7.12 -45.89
CA HIS A 43 -9.86 -7.17 -44.71
C HIS A 43 -11.32 -6.94 -45.14
N ARG A 44 -11.99 -7.95 -45.68
CA ARG A 44 -13.41 -7.82 -46.03
C ARG A 44 -14.27 -8.12 -44.81
N GLU A 45 -14.99 -7.10 -44.33
CA GLU A 45 -16.11 -7.23 -43.39
C GLU A 45 -17.14 -8.24 -43.93
N VAL A 46 -17.59 -9.16 -43.08
CA VAL A 46 -18.85 -9.87 -43.27
C VAL A 46 -19.90 -9.12 -42.46
N THR A 47 -20.81 -8.45 -43.17
CA THR A 47 -21.96 -7.74 -42.62
C THR A 47 -23.04 -8.72 -42.13
N ALA A 48 -23.78 -8.27 -41.12
CA ALA A 48 -24.76 -8.97 -40.29
C ALA A 48 -26.00 -9.55 -41.02
N PRO A 49 -26.96 -10.13 -40.27
CA PRO A 49 -28.21 -9.40 -40.13
C PRO A 49 -28.70 -9.22 -38.68
N GLN A 50 -29.35 -8.07 -38.46
CA GLN A 50 -30.08 -7.64 -37.27
C GLN A 50 -31.34 -8.49 -37.04
N GLU A 51 -31.77 -8.67 -35.78
CA GLU A 51 -33.17 -8.53 -35.35
C GLU A 51 -33.29 -8.05 -33.87
N THR A 52 -33.96 -6.90 -33.72
CA THR A 52 -34.87 -6.38 -32.67
C THR A 52 -34.53 -6.36 -31.16
N SER A 53 -34.56 -5.11 -30.67
CA SER A 53 -34.94 -4.55 -29.36
C SER A 53 -35.68 -5.42 -28.33
N ASP A 54 -35.21 -5.37 -27.07
CA ASP A 54 -35.85 -4.60 -25.98
C ASP A 54 -35.02 -4.64 -24.69
N ALA A 55 -35.00 -3.53 -23.96
CA ALA A 55 -34.52 -3.40 -22.57
C ALA A 55 -35.76 -3.13 -21.68
N PRO A 56 -35.73 -3.24 -20.33
CA PRO A 56 -34.56 -3.21 -19.46
C PRO A 56 -34.59 -4.15 -18.22
N SER A 57 -33.49 -4.08 -17.46
CA SER A 57 -33.44 -4.14 -15.99
C SER A 57 -32.81 -5.38 -15.33
N ALA A 58 -32.09 -5.05 -14.25
CA ALA A 58 -31.65 -5.86 -13.12
C ALA A 58 -30.42 -6.78 -13.27
N ALA A 59 -29.42 -6.45 -12.45
CA ALA A 59 -28.48 -7.33 -11.78
C ALA A 59 -27.82 -8.42 -12.63
N SER A 60 -26.63 -8.12 -13.16
CA SER A 60 -25.70 -9.15 -13.62
C SER A 60 -24.45 -9.10 -12.78
N THR A 61 -24.47 -9.89 -11.71
CA THR A 61 -23.28 -10.55 -11.17
C THR A 61 -22.52 -11.16 -12.34
N SER A 62 -21.45 -10.51 -12.78
CA SER A 62 -20.59 -11.01 -13.85
C SER A 62 -19.74 -12.15 -13.31
N SER A 63 -20.32 -13.35 -13.33
CA SER A 63 -19.60 -14.62 -13.31
C SER A 63 -18.86 -14.79 -14.64
N THR A 64 -17.87 -13.93 -14.90
CA THR A 64 -16.83 -14.24 -15.89
C THR A 64 -15.99 -15.34 -15.29
N SER A 65 -16.32 -16.58 -15.63
CA SER A 65 -15.46 -17.74 -15.39
C SER A 65 -14.10 -17.46 -16.02
N SER A 66 -13.16 -16.98 -15.21
CA SER A 66 -11.78 -16.66 -15.57
C SER A 66 -11.16 -17.81 -16.38
N ALA A 67 -10.34 -17.52 -17.38
CA ALA A 67 -9.67 -18.55 -18.19
C ALA A 67 -8.85 -19.50 -17.30
N PHE A 68 -8.42 -19.00 -16.14
CA PHE A 68 -7.73 -19.76 -15.10
C PHE A 68 -8.61 -20.82 -14.42
N HIS A 69 -9.93 -20.63 -14.27
CA HIS A 69 -10.78 -21.67 -13.68
C HIS A 69 -10.97 -22.88 -14.61
N LYS A 70 -10.79 -22.69 -15.92
CA LYS A 70 -10.93 -23.72 -16.94
C LYS A 70 -9.70 -24.60 -17.11
N ILE A 71 -8.55 -24.24 -16.52
CA ILE A 71 -7.34 -25.07 -16.60
C ILE A 71 -7.38 -26.19 -15.54
N SER A 72 -6.75 -27.33 -15.85
CA SER A 72 -6.69 -28.47 -14.94
C SER A 72 -5.95 -28.14 -13.65
N ASP A 73 -6.30 -28.81 -12.55
CA ASP A 73 -5.65 -28.59 -11.25
C ASP A 73 -4.14 -28.87 -11.31
N LYS A 74 -3.72 -29.90 -12.05
CA LYS A 74 -2.30 -30.19 -12.31
C LYS A 74 -1.58 -29.01 -12.98
N ARG A 75 -2.27 -28.29 -13.88
CA ARG A 75 -1.72 -27.10 -14.53
C ARG A 75 -1.66 -25.91 -13.56
N LYS A 76 -2.67 -25.73 -12.69
CA LYS A 76 -2.64 -24.71 -11.63
C LYS A 76 -1.48 -24.95 -10.65
N GLU A 77 -1.26 -26.20 -10.25
CA GLU A 77 -0.15 -26.59 -9.37
C GLU A 77 1.21 -26.27 -10.01
N SER A 78 1.35 -26.47 -11.32
CA SER A 78 2.55 -26.09 -12.08
C SER A 78 2.84 -24.58 -12.06
N PHE A 79 1.83 -23.76 -11.74
CA PHE A 79 1.93 -22.31 -11.59
C PHE A 79 2.11 -21.86 -10.14
N GLY A 80 2.10 -22.78 -9.18
CA GLY A 80 2.27 -22.48 -7.75
C GLY A 80 0.99 -22.46 -6.94
N TRP A 81 -0.15 -22.90 -7.50
CA TRP A 81 -1.36 -23.15 -6.73
C TRP A 81 -1.14 -24.30 -5.74
N VAL A 82 -1.71 -24.18 -4.54
CA VAL A 82 -1.68 -25.24 -3.53
C VAL A 82 -3.09 -25.57 -3.07
N LYS A 83 -3.53 -26.80 -3.28
CA LYS A 83 -4.84 -27.28 -2.81
C LYS A 83 -4.90 -27.23 -1.28
N LEU A 84 -6.01 -26.74 -0.72
CA LEU A 84 -6.23 -26.61 0.73
C LEU A 84 -5.11 -25.86 1.48
N ALA A 85 -4.65 -24.74 0.92
CA ALA A 85 -3.62 -23.91 1.54
C ALA A 85 -3.97 -23.50 2.99
N LYS A 86 -3.06 -23.79 3.94
CA LYS A 86 -3.23 -23.45 5.37
C LYS A 86 -2.51 -22.16 5.75
N ALA A 87 -1.27 -21.99 5.29
CA ALA A 87 -0.45 -20.83 5.61
C ALA A 87 -0.99 -19.54 4.95
N GLY A 88 -0.92 -18.41 5.66
CA GLY A 88 -1.44 -17.13 5.20
C GLY A 88 -0.85 -16.69 3.85
N LYS A 89 0.46 -16.83 3.67
CA LYS A 89 1.16 -16.52 2.41
C LYS A 89 0.66 -17.35 1.24
N THR A 90 0.44 -18.65 1.46
CA THR A 90 -0.04 -19.55 0.41
C THR A 90 -1.51 -19.29 0.06
N LYS A 91 -2.35 -19.00 1.08
CA LYS A 91 -3.74 -18.56 0.86
C LYS A 91 -3.80 -17.27 0.04
N PHE A 92 -2.96 -16.31 0.38
CA PHE A 92 -2.81 -15.06 -0.36
C PHE A 92 -2.37 -15.35 -1.81
N GLY A 93 -1.34 -16.16 -2.01
CA GLY A 93 -0.90 -16.58 -3.34
C GLY A 93 -2.03 -17.19 -4.18
N ASN A 94 -2.77 -18.13 -3.62
CA ASN A 94 -3.93 -18.71 -4.31
C ASN A 94 -4.97 -17.65 -4.69
N SER A 95 -5.18 -16.62 -3.86
CA SER A 95 -6.16 -15.56 -4.15
C SER A 95 -5.76 -14.64 -5.30
N ILE A 96 -4.46 -14.38 -5.49
CA ILE A 96 -3.96 -13.49 -6.55
C ILE A 96 -3.57 -14.21 -7.84
N LEU A 97 -3.31 -15.52 -7.77
CA LEU A 97 -2.84 -16.33 -8.90
C LEU A 97 -3.75 -16.24 -10.15
N PRO A 98 -5.09 -16.28 -10.04
CA PRO A 98 -5.95 -16.18 -11.23
C PRO A 98 -5.73 -14.88 -12.01
N ALA A 99 -5.78 -13.73 -11.33
CA ALA A 99 -5.58 -12.43 -11.95
C ALA A 99 -4.16 -12.28 -12.53
N PHE A 100 -3.16 -12.75 -11.78
CA PHE A 100 -1.78 -12.76 -12.24
C PHE A 100 -1.59 -13.62 -13.48
N HIS A 101 -2.23 -14.79 -13.53
CA HIS A 101 -2.21 -15.67 -14.69
C HIS A 101 -2.82 -15.01 -15.92
N GLU A 102 -4.00 -14.42 -15.78
CA GLU A 102 -4.67 -13.74 -16.90
C GLU A 102 -3.86 -12.56 -17.44
N ALA A 103 -3.22 -11.79 -16.58
CA ALA A 103 -2.39 -10.67 -17.00
C ALA A 103 -1.06 -11.13 -17.62
N TYR A 104 -0.33 -12.05 -16.97
CA TYR A 104 1.09 -12.28 -17.25
C TYR A 104 1.39 -13.55 -18.08
N TYR A 105 0.56 -14.59 -17.97
CA TYR A 105 0.82 -15.83 -18.72
C TYR A 105 0.82 -15.63 -20.25
N PRO A 106 -0.07 -14.81 -20.86
CA PRO A 106 -0.03 -14.55 -22.30
C PRO A 106 1.29 -13.93 -22.80
N VAL A 107 2.01 -13.24 -21.90
CA VAL A 107 3.30 -12.58 -22.19
C VAL A 107 4.46 -13.55 -22.03
N SER A 108 4.48 -14.33 -20.94
CA SER A 108 5.60 -15.23 -20.66
C SER A 108 5.54 -16.52 -21.48
N GLN A 109 4.33 -17.06 -21.73
CA GLN A 109 4.03 -18.31 -22.43
C GLN A 109 4.86 -19.53 -21.97
N ASN A 110 5.51 -19.42 -20.82
CA ASN A 110 6.44 -20.40 -20.27
C ASN A 110 6.07 -20.66 -18.80
N PRO A 111 5.61 -21.88 -18.46
CA PRO A 111 5.20 -22.22 -17.10
C PRO A 111 6.29 -22.04 -16.04
N VAL A 112 7.55 -22.31 -16.37
CA VAL A 112 8.67 -22.21 -15.43
C VAL A 112 8.96 -20.75 -15.11
N THR A 113 9.06 -19.90 -16.14
CA THR A 113 9.24 -18.46 -16.00
C THR A 113 8.07 -17.83 -15.25
N PHE A 114 6.84 -18.18 -15.64
CA PHE A 114 5.62 -17.72 -14.99
C PHE A 114 5.64 -18.04 -13.50
N ARG A 115 5.88 -19.30 -13.13
CA ARG A 115 5.88 -19.74 -11.73
C ARG A 115 6.94 -18.99 -10.93
N ARG A 116 8.16 -18.86 -11.45
CA ARG A 116 9.24 -18.14 -10.78
C ARG A 116 8.82 -16.70 -10.49
N ASP A 117 8.38 -15.98 -11.52
CA ASP A 117 8.04 -14.55 -11.41
C ASP A 117 6.81 -14.35 -10.51
N PHE A 118 5.82 -15.25 -10.59
CA PHE A 118 4.66 -15.26 -9.71
C PHE A 118 5.05 -15.44 -8.23
N LEU A 119 5.93 -16.40 -7.92
CA LEU A 119 6.34 -16.65 -6.53
C LEU A 119 7.12 -15.48 -5.94
N VAL A 120 7.96 -14.84 -6.75
CA VAL A 120 8.68 -13.61 -6.35
C VAL A 120 7.68 -12.50 -6.04
N GLU A 121 6.73 -12.25 -6.94
CA GLU A 121 5.76 -11.17 -6.73
C GLU A 121 4.81 -11.46 -5.57
N ARG A 122 4.33 -12.70 -5.44
CA ARG A 122 3.53 -13.14 -4.28
C ARG A 122 4.24 -12.82 -2.97
N ASP A 123 5.52 -13.18 -2.86
CA ASP A 123 6.27 -12.99 -1.63
C ASP A 123 6.49 -11.49 -1.33
N ARG A 124 6.71 -10.68 -2.37
CA ARG A 124 6.78 -9.22 -2.26
C ARG A 124 5.45 -8.62 -1.79
N GLU A 125 4.36 -8.86 -2.51
CA GLU A 125 3.04 -8.32 -2.20
C GLU A 125 2.57 -8.75 -0.80
N PHE A 126 2.78 -10.02 -0.44
CA PHE A 126 2.45 -10.52 0.90
C PHE A 126 3.25 -9.80 1.99
N SER A 127 4.56 -9.60 1.78
CA SER A 127 5.42 -8.90 2.74
C SER A 127 4.97 -7.46 2.95
N VAL A 128 4.67 -6.73 1.88
CA VAL A 128 4.14 -5.36 1.97
C VAL A 128 2.83 -5.33 2.76
N LYS A 129 1.90 -6.23 2.43
CA LYS A 129 0.58 -6.29 3.09
C LYS A 129 0.69 -6.65 4.58
N GLU A 130 1.55 -7.59 4.94
CA GLU A 130 1.80 -7.93 6.34
C GLU A 130 2.44 -6.76 7.10
N GLU A 131 3.42 -6.08 6.51
CA GLU A 131 4.07 -4.94 7.14
C GLU A 131 3.08 -3.78 7.36
N ALA A 132 2.28 -3.43 6.35
CA ALA A 132 1.22 -2.41 6.49
C ALA A 132 0.21 -2.80 7.58
N SER A 133 -0.20 -4.07 7.63
CA SER A 133 -1.11 -4.58 8.66
C SER A 133 -0.51 -4.52 10.06
N LYS A 134 0.79 -4.85 10.22
CA LYS A 134 1.49 -4.73 11.51
C LYS A 134 1.55 -3.28 11.96
N ILE A 135 1.89 -2.35 11.06
CA ILE A 135 1.93 -0.92 11.36
C ILE A 135 0.55 -0.42 11.79
N SER A 136 -0.51 -0.80 11.07
CA SER A 136 -1.89 -0.45 11.43
C SER A 136 -2.23 -0.91 12.86
N ARG A 137 -1.95 -2.18 13.19
CA ARG A 137 -2.21 -2.72 14.55
C ARG A 137 -1.42 -1.99 15.63
N LEU A 138 -0.19 -1.57 15.34
CA LEU A 138 0.62 -0.79 16.28
C LEU A 138 0.06 0.62 16.48
N ILE A 139 -0.44 1.25 15.42
CA ILE A 139 -1.15 2.53 15.52
C ILE A 139 -2.41 2.37 16.38
N ASP A 140 -3.21 1.34 16.14
CA ASP A 140 -4.41 1.06 16.92
C ASP A 140 -4.08 0.80 18.40
N PHE A 141 -3.03 0.04 18.67
CA PHE A 141 -2.52 -0.15 20.03
C PHE A 141 -2.17 1.19 20.69
N ILE A 142 -1.38 2.05 20.01
CA ILE A 142 -0.95 3.35 20.56
C ILE A 142 -2.14 4.25 20.85
N ARG A 143 -3.17 4.20 20.00
CA ARG A 143 -4.41 4.98 20.14
C ARG A 143 -5.43 4.39 21.11
N GLY A 144 -5.24 3.14 21.53
CA GLY A 144 -6.16 2.42 22.41
C GLY A 144 -6.07 2.83 23.89
N ASP A 145 -6.97 2.26 24.68
CA ASP A 145 -7.17 2.59 26.11
C ASP A 145 -6.29 1.77 27.08
N ASN A 146 -5.23 1.13 26.58
CA ASN A 146 -4.29 0.39 27.41
C ASN A 146 -3.43 1.35 28.26
N SER A 147 -3.05 0.94 29.48
CA SER A 147 -2.20 1.73 30.38
C SER A 147 -0.81 2.03 29.80
N ALA A 148 -0.29 1.15 28.93
CA ALA A 148 0.97 1.33 28.20
C ALA A 148 0.80 2.11 26.88
N ALA A 149 -0.44 2.27 26.40
CA ALA A 149 -0.77 3.05 25.22
C ALA A 149 -0.92 4.55 25.56
N ALA A 150 -1.11 5.35 24.52
CA ALA A 150 -1.23 6.79 24.64
C ALA A 150 -2.63 7.33 24.33
N GLY A 151 -3.61 6.45 24.08
CA GLY A 151 -4.99 6.82 23.70
C GLY A 151 -5.62 7.84 24.65
N ARG A 152 -5.48 7.64 25.96
CA ARG A 152 -6.00 8.56 26.99
C ARG A 152 -5.47 9.99 26.88
N PHE A 153 -4.30 10.20 26.27
CA PHE A 153 -3.67 11.52 26.11
C PHE A 153 -4.07 12.21 24.80
N LEU A 154 -4.77 11.51 23.89
CA LEU A 154 -5.25 12.07 22.63
C LEU A 154 -6.52 12.93 22.80
N SER A 155 -7.20 12.80 23.94
CA SER A 155 -8.32 13.67 24.33
C SER A 155 -7.81 15.06 24.74
N THR A 156 -8.59 16.12 24.52
CA THR A 156 -8.24 17.47 24.99
C THR A 156 -8.39 17.63 26.51
N SER A 157 -9.20 16.80 27.16
CA SER A 157 -9.60 16.91 28.57
C SER A 157 -8.87 15.93 29.51
N PHE A 158 -7.79 15.30 29.06
CA PHE A 158 -7.08 14.30 29.87
C PHE A 158 -6.52 14.90 31.17
N ARG A 159 -6.58 14.11 32.25
CA ARG A 159 -5.95 14.45 33.53
C ARG A 159 -4.59 13.79 33.66
N ILE A 160 -3.61 14.58 34.06
CA ILE A 160 -2.24 14.13 34.33
C ILE A 160 -2.20 13.55 35.73
N LYS A 161 -1.70 12.33 35.86
CA LYS A 161 -1.61 11.61 37.14
C LYS A 161 -0.20 11.62 37.74
N GLY A 162 0.84 11.69 36.91
CA GLY A 162 2.20 11.39 37.36
C GLY A 162 3.27 11.73 36.34
N GLU A 163 4.53 11.81 36.79
CA GLU A 163 5.71 11.87 35.91
C GLU A 163 5.79 10.65 34.97
N LYS A 164 5.23 9.50 35.41
CA LYS A 164 5.03 8.29 34.58
C LYS A 164 4.23 8.56 33.31
N ASP A 165 3.30 9.53 33.33
CA ASP A 165 2.54 9.89 32.12
C ASP A 165 3.46 10.52 31.06
N SER A 166 4.46 11.31 31.47
CA SER A 166 5.46 11.86 30.55
C SER A 166 6.26 10.76 29.87
N THR A 167 6.65 9.73 30.62
CA THR A 167 7.38 8.57 30.06
C THR A 167 6.51 7.79 29.10
N THR A 168 5.24 7.52 29.43
CA THR A 168 4.31 6.82 28.54
C THR A 168 4.10 7.60 27.23
N ILE A 169 3.89 8.91 27.30
CA ILE A 169 3.72 9.74 26.10
C ILE A 169 4.99 9.73 25.25
N GLN A 170 6.17 9.90 25.86
CA GLN A 170 7.45 9.90 25.14
C GLN A 170 7.68 8.57 24.42
N ASN A 171 7.54 7.45 25.13
CA ASN A 171 7.76 6.12 24.56
C ASN A 171 6.83 5.84 23.36
N ASN A 172 5.56 6.25 23.43
CA ASN A 172 4.63 6.09 22.31
C ASN A 172 4.89 7.07 21.16
N THR A 173 5.40 8.27 21.47
CA THR A 173 5.85 9.25 20.45
C THR A 173 7.05 8.68 19.68
N ASP A 174 8.03 8.11 20.36
CA ASP A 174 9.21 7.53 19.73
C ASP A 174 8.85 6.32 18.85
N LYS A 175 7.91 5.47 19.32
CA LYS A 175 7.33 4.40 18.50
C LYS A 175 6.67 4.93 17.23
N LEU A 176 5.84 5.97 17.33
CA LEU A 176 5.19 6.56 16.15
C LEU A 176 6.20 7.16 15.16
N LYS A 177 7.30 7.77 15.64
CA LYS A 177 8.38 8.27 14.78
C LYS A 177 9.06 7.14 14.01
N ALA A 178 9.37 6.03 14.69
CA ALA A 178 9.90 4.85 14.02
C ALA A 178 8.92 4.27 12.97
N LEU A 179 7.61 4.26 13.27
CA LEU A 179 6.59 3.85 12.30
C LEU A 179 6.49 4.81 11.12
N GLN A 180 6.64 6.12 11.34
CA GLN A 180 6.65 7.13 10.29
C GLN A 180 7.80 6.90 9.31
N GLU A 181 9.02 6.66 9.82
CA GLU A 181 10.19 6.34 9.00
C GLU A 181 9.99 5.04 8.22
N ARG A 182 9.42 4.02 8.87
CA ARG A 182 9.12 2.74 8.21
C ARG A 182 8.11 2.90 7.06
N LEU A 183 7.07 3.71 7.24
CA LEU A 183 6.08 4.00 6.20
C LEU A 183 6.71 4.73 5.00
N LEU A 184 7.61 5.69 5.24
CA LEU A 184 8.36 6.37 4.18
C LEU A 184 9.23 5.39 3.38
N GLN A 185 9.86 4.44 4.07
CA GLN A 185 10.67 3.41 3.41
C GLN A 185 9.81 2.50 2.53
N ILE A 186 8.65 2.02 3.03
CA ILE A 186 7.73 1.18 2.25
C ILE A 186 7.19 1.94 1.03
N GLU A 187 6.79 3.20 1.19
CA GLU A 187 6.35 4.07 0.10
C GLU A 187 7.42 4.19 -0.99
N LYS A 188 8.67 4.45 -0.61
CA LYS A 188 9.79 4.54 -1.54
C LYS A 188 10.05 3.22 -2.27
N GLU A 189 10.00 2.09 -1.57
CA GLU A 189 10.16 0.76 -2.16
C GLU A 189 9.05 0.47 -3.17
N LEU A 190 7.78 0.80 -2.84
CA LEU A 190 6.64 0.66 -3.73
C LEU A 190 6.77 1.54 -4.96
N GLN A 191 7.10 2.82 -4.80
CA GLN A 191 7.32 3.76 -5.91
C GLN A 191 8.46 3.32 -6.82
N THR A 192 9.57 2.85 -6.24
CA THR A 192 10.73 2.37 -6.99
C THR A 192 10.36 1.13 -7.81
N HIS A 193 9.65 0.17 -7.20
CA HIS A 193 9.15 -0.99 -7.92
C HIS A 193 8.17 -0.60 -9.02
N ASP A 194 7.22 0.29 -8.71
CA ASP A 194 6.18 0.72 -9.64
C ASP A 194 6.76 1.37 -10.89
N ALA A 195 7.77 2.22 -10.74
CA ALA A 195 8.48 2.83 -11.85
C ALA A 195 9.07 1.80 -12.83
N THR A 196 9.47 0.61 -12.35
CA THR A 196 10.00 -0.46 -13.22
C THR A 196 8.92 -1.12 -14.08
N LEU A 197 7.65 -0.96 -13.73
CA LEU A 197 6.52 -1.58 -14.43
C LEU A 197 6.13 -0.83 -15.71
N PHE A 198 6.59 0.41 -15.90
CA PHE A 198 6.27 1.23 -17.07
C PHE A 198 7.24 1.00 -18.23
N LYS A 199 6.73 1.22 -19.46
CA LYS A 199 7.54 1.29 -20.69
C LYS A 199 8.44 2.53 -20.66
N SER A 200 9.47 2.55 -21.52
CA SER A 200 10.29 3.75 -21.73
C SER A 200 9.39 4.96 -22.06
N GLY A 201 9.58 6.06 -21.34
CA GLY A 201 8.74 7.26 -21.44
C GLY A 201 7.54 7.31 -20.48
N GLY A 202 7.31 6.29 -19.63
CA GLY A 202 6.49 6.38 -18.42
C GLY A 202 4.96 6.43 -18.60
N ARG A 203 4.43 6.52 -19.83
CA ARG A 203 2.98 6.70 -20.04
C ARG A 203 2.15 5.42 -19.94
N HIS A 204 2.75 4.26 -20.19
CA HIS A 204 2.03 2.99 -20.28
C HIS A 204 2.70 1.89 -19.48
N VAL A 205 1.90 1.17 -18.69
CA VAL A 205 2.33 -0.04 -17.98
C VAL A 205 2.69 -1.14 -18.99
N LYS A 206 3.76 -1.89 -18.72
CA LYS A 206 4.18 -3.04 -19.52
C LYS A 206 3.08 -4.10 -19.52
N GLN A 207 2.93 -4.81 -20.64
CA GLN A 207 1.96 -5.88 -20.74
C GLN A 207 2.23 -6.94 -19.66
N GLY A 208 1.16 -7.42 -19.02
CA GLY A 208 1.21 -8.38 -17.92
C GLY A 208 1.77 -7.85 -16.60
N ARG A 209 1.96 -6.54 -16.46
CA ARG A 209 2.33 -5.87 -15.19
C ARG A 209 1.19 -5.08 -14.55
N THR A 210 0.00 -5.13 -15.13
CA THR A 210 -1.18 -4.37 -14.68
C THR A 210 -1.62 -4.74 -13.28
N THR A 211 -1.57 -6.02 -12.90
CA THR A 211 -1.93 -6.48 -11.55
C THR A 211 -0.95 -5.96 -10.49
N MET A 212 0.35 -5.99 -10.81
CA MET A 212 1.41 -5.47 -9.92
C MET A 212 1.26 -3.97 -9.69
N HIS A 213 0.96 -3.23 -10.76
CA HIS A 213 0.71 -1.79 -10.68
C HIS A 213 -0.54 -1.50 -9.86
N ALA A 214 -1.65 -2.19 -10.12
CA ALA A 214 -2.88 -2.02 -9.35
C ALA A 214 -2.68 -2.30 -7.84
N PHE A 215 -1.94 -3.35 -7.51
CA PHE A 215 -1.56 -3.64 -6.11
C PHE A 215 -0.73 -2.49 -5.52
N ASN A 216 0.30 -2.03 -6.23
CA ASN A 216 1.14 -0.92 -5.77
C ASN A 216 0.32 0.36 -5.53
N THR A 217 -0.61 0.71 -6.43
CA THR A 217 -1.51 1.85 -6.25
C THR A 217 -2.36 1.71 -4.99
N GLU A 218 -3.02 0.56 -4.80
CA GLU A 218 -3.84 0.31 -3.61
C GLU A 218 -3.01 0.40 -2.32
N GLN A 219 -1.80 -0.17 -2.32
CA GLN A 219 -0.92 -0.10 -1.15
C GLN A 219 -0.38 1.31 -0.90
N LEU A 220 -0.08 2.09 -1.94
CA LEU A 220 0.34 3.48 -1.77
C LEU A 220 -0.77 4.32 -1.12
N ASP A 221 -2.03 4.11 -1.51
CA ASP A 221 -3.18 4.77 -0.87
C ASP A 221 -3.32 4.36 0.60
N CYS A 222 -3.19 3.06 0.88
CA CYS A 222 -3.19 2.54 2.24
C CYS A 222 -2.08 3.18 3.10
N ILE A 223 -0.84 3.21 2.58
CA ILE A 223 0.32 3.79 3.26
C ILE A 223 0.14 5.30 3.48
N SER A 224 -0.45 6.02 2.52
CA SER A 224 -0.77 7.44 2.66
C SER A 224 -1.74 7.70 3.82
N ASN A 225 -2.80 6.88 3.94
CA ASN A 225 -3.76 6.96 5.04
C ASN A 225 -3.10 6.66 6.41
N LEU A 226 -2.22 5.65 6.46
CA LEU A 226 -1.45 5.35 7.68
C LEU A 226 -0.53 6.51 8.06
N LYS A 227 0.19 7.10 7.09
CA LYS A 227 1.05 8.27 7.31
C LYS A 227 0.26 9.46 7.88
N ALA A 228 -0.92 9.75 7.31
CA ALA A 228 -1.79 10.81 7.81
C ALA A 228 -2.22 10.54 9.26
N THR A 229 -2.58 9.29 9.57
CA THR A 229 -2.98 8.88 10.92
C THR A 229 -1.82 9.00 11.93
N VAL A 230 -0.62 8.56 11.55
CA VAL A 230 0.59 8.70 12.37
C VAL A 230 0.90 10.16 12.64
N LYS A 231 0.87 11.01 11.60
CA LYS A 231 1.11 12.45 11.73
C LYS A 231 0.13 13.12 12.70
N ALA A 232 -1.17 12.90 12.50
CA ALA A 232 -2.20 13.48 13.37
C ALA A 232 -2.09 12.98 14.83
N THR A 233 -1.67 11.73 15.03
CA THR A 233 -1.46 11.18 16.37
C THR A 233 -0.21 11.75 17.03
N LEU A 234 0.89 11.90 16.28
CA LEU A 234 2.13 12.52 16.74
C LEU A 234 1.89 13.95 17.22
N GLU A 235 1.21 14.78 16.44
CA GLU A 235 0.90 16.18 16.80
C GLU A 235 0.17 16.26 18.15
N LYS A 236 -0.85 15.40 18.35
CA LYS A 236 -1.58 15.33 19.63
C LYS A 236 -0.72 14.89 20.80
N LEU A 237 0.16 13.90 20.61
CA LEU A 237 1.05 13.42 21.67
C LEU A 237 2.13 14.43 22.02
N GLU A 238 2.68 15.14 21.04
CA GLU A 238 3.65 16.21 21.28
C GLU A 238 3.03 17.36 22.07
N ASP A 239 1.78 17.73 21.77
CA ASP A 239 1.05 18.73 22.54
C ASP A 239 0.69 18.25 23.95
N ALA A 240 0.28 16.99 24.10
CA ALA A 240 0.08 16.37 25.41
C ALA A 240 1.38 16.41 26.24
N LEU A 241 2.52 16.08 25.63
CA LEU A 241 3.83 16.10 26.27
C LEU A 241 4.22 17.52 26.72
N LYS A 242 3.99 18.53 25.89
CA LYS A 242 4.21 19.95 26.25
C LYS A 242 3.37 20.35 27.46
N ARG A 243 2.10 19.93 27.52
CA ARG A 243 1.20 20.20 28.67
C ARG A 243 1.70 19.54 29.95
N VAL A 244 2.12 18.28 29.88
CA VAL A 244 2.68 17.54 31.04
C VAL A 244 3.93 18.22 31.57
N LYS A 245 4.88 18.57 30.71
CA LYS A 245 6.11 19.26 31.09
C LYS A 245 5.84 20.62 31.74
N ARG A 246 4.85 21.38 31.24
CA ARG A 246 4.45 22.67 31.80
C ARG A 246 3.89 22.52 33.22
N ILE A 247 2.96 21.60 33.43
CA ILE A 247 2.30 21.40 34.73
C ILE A 247 3.31 20.96 35.79
N TYR A 248 4.20 20.00 35.48
CA TYR A 248 5.22 19.56 36.41
C TYR A 248 6.28 20.62 36.72
N LYS A 249 6.65 21.46 35.75
CA LYS A 249 7.52 22.62 36.00
C LYS A 249 6.91 23.56 37.04
N VAL A 250 5.62 23.89 36.88
CA VAL A 250 4.87 24.75 37.81
C VAL A 250 4.79 24.10 39.19
N GLU A 251 4.35 22.84 39.29
CA GLU A 251 4.24 22.14 40.57
C GLU A 251 5.57 22.07 41.33
N ARG A 252 6.68 21.84 40.62
CA ARG A 252 8.03 21.81 41.21
C ARG A 252 8.41 23.17 41.80
N THR A 253 8.18 24.25 41.07
CA THR A 253 8.44 25.62 41.56
C THR A 253 7.57 25.98 42.76
N THR A 254 6.28 25.64 42.75
CA THR A 254 5.36 25.89 43.87
C THR A 254 5.76 25.10 45.13
N ARG A 255 6.15 23.83 44.98
CA ARG A 255 6.64 23.01 46.10
C ARG A 255 7.93 23.56 46.71
N GLN A 256 8.87 24.01 45.89
CA GLN A 256 10.11 24.64 46.37
C GLN A 256 9.84 25.96 47.11
N SER A 257 8.93 26.79 46.59
CA SER A 257 8.50 28.02 47.26
C SER A 257 7.86 27.74 48.63
N ARG A 258 6.94 26.76 48.73
CA ARG A 258 6.33 26.34 50.01
C ARG A 258 7.34 25.77 51.02
N LYS A 259 8.38 25.05 50.56
CA LYS A 259 9.48 24.61 51.44
C LYS A 259 10.32 25.79 51.96
N LYS A 260 10.56 26.81 51.13
CA LYS A 260 11.28 28.02 51.56
C LYS A 260 10.43 28.85 52.55
N SER A 261 9.14 29.03 52.29
CA SER A 261 8.26 29.78 53.21
C SER A 261 8.09 29.07 54.55
N SER A 262 7.83 27.76 54.55
CA SER A 262 7.71 26.98 55.80
C SER A 262 9.00 26.95 56.63
N SER A 263 10.17 26.83 55.99
CA SER A 263 11.46 26.88 56.71
C SER A 263 11.77 28.28 57.27
N GLY A 264 11.43 29.35 56.54
CA GLY A 264 11.49 30.73 57.03
C GLY A 264 10.57 30.98 58.23
N THR A 265 9.31 30.53 58.17
CA THR A 265 8.35 30.65 59.27
C THR A 265 8.79 29.85 60.50
N ARG A 266 9.38 28.67 60.31
CA ARG A 266 9.91 27.83 61.41
C ARG A 266 11.13 28.47 62.08
N ARG A 267 12.06 29.08 61.32
CA ARG A 267 13.18 29.87 61.86
C ARG A 267 12.70 31.11 62.64
N ARG A 268 11.73 31.87 62.09
CA ARG A 268 11.13 33.03 62.78
C ARG A 268 10.42 32.64 64.09
N ARG A 269 9.69 31.52 64.13
CA ARG A 269 9.07 31.01 65.38
C ARG A 269 10.11 30.60 66.42
N LYS A 270 11.23 29.99 66.01
CA LYS A 270 12.31 29.59 66.94
C LYS A 270 13.04 30.80 67.54
N SER A 271 13.32 31.82 66.73
CA SER A 271 13.89 33.11 67.16
C SER A 271 12.99 33.85 68.17
N ARG A 272 11.68 33.92 67.92
CA ARG A 272 10.72 34.57 68.84
C ARG A 272 10.56 33.83 70.18
N ARG A 273 10.79 32.52 70.22
CA ARG A 273 10.72 31.72 71.46
C ARG A 273 11.98 31.84 72.33
N GLY A 274 13.12 32.18 71.73
CA GLY A 274 14.36 32.49 72.45
C GLY A 274 14.33 33.86 73.13
N LYS A 275 13.81 34.89 72.46
CA LYS A 275 13.68 36.26 73.01
C LYS A 275 12.63 36.46 74.12
N ARG A 276 11.86 35.43 74.45
CA ARG A 276 10.77 35.50 75.46
C ARG A 276 11.14 34.78 76.77
N ARG A 277 12.40 34.34 76.89
CA ARG A 277 12.97 33.61 78.02
C ARG A 277 14.13 34.37 78.70
N GLU A 278 14.36 35.61 78.28
CA GLU A 278 15.09 36.64 79.05
C GLU A 278 14.04 37.50 79.76
#